data_AF-A0A841JA79-F1
#
_entry.id   AF-A0A841JA79-F1
#
_cell.length_a   1.000
_cell.length_b   1.000
_cell.length_c   1.000
_cell.angle_alpha   90.00
_cell.angle_beta   90.00
_cell.angle_gamma   90.00
#
_symmetry.space_group_name_H-M   'P 1'
#
loop_
_entity.id
_entity.type
_entity.pdbx_description
1 polymer ?
#
loop_
_entity_poly.entity_id
_entity_poly.type
_entity_poly.pdbx_seq_one_letter_code
_entity_poly.pdbx_strand_id
1 'polypeptide(L)' 'MIPDRPSFLLEQQYPQLSRRGTYWSHYGTYRSFATARARAALLDKPSRITECRVVWRSVPIR' A
#
# COMPACT_ATOMS: atom_id res chain seq x y z
N MET A 1 -18.19 -0.85 17.57
CA MET A 1 -17.84 -0.84 16.13
C MET A 1 -16.40 -0.41 16.01
N ILE A 2 -15.51 -1.29 15.56
CA ILE A 2 -14.14 -0.86 15.23
C ILE A 2 -14.27 0.00 13.97
N PRO A 3 -13.85 1.27 14.00
CA PRO A 3 -13.91 2.08 12.79
C PRO A 3 -13.01 1.41 11.74
N ASP A 4 -13.57 1.10 10.57
CA ASP A 4 -12.84 0.67 9.37
C ASP A 4 -11.89 1.80 8.95
N ARG A 5 -10.79 1.96 9.69
CA ARG A 5 -9.78 2.96 9.39
C ARG A 5 -8.99 2.48 8.19
N PRO A 6 -8.88 3.29 7.12
CA PRO A 6 -8.06 2.94 5.98
C PRO A 6 -6.62 2.67 6.43
N SER A 7 -6.01 1.66 5.84
CA SER A 7 -4.57 1.47 5.89
C SER A 7 -3.95 1.94 4.58
N PHE A 8 -2.69 2.33 4.63
CA PHE A 8 -1.94 2.85 3.50
C PHE A 8 -0.74 1.94 3.28
N LEU A 9 -0.77 1.18 2.19
CA LEU A 9 0.31 0.30 1.76
C LEU A 9 1.34 1.13 0.99
N LEU A 10 2.56 1.20 1.50
CA LEU A 10 3.70 1.78 0.79
C LEU A 10 4.45 0.67 0.07
N GLU A 11 4.64 0.86 -1.23
CA GLU A 11 5.35 -0.06 -2.11
C GLU A 11 6.49 0.67 -2.81
N GLN A 12 7.60 -0.01 -3.04
CA GLN A 12 8.75 0.52 -3.75
C GLN A 12 8.89 -0.13 -5.11
N GLN A 13 9.27 0.67 -6.10
CA GLN A 13 9.67 0.15 -7.40
C GLN A 13 10.99 -0.60 -7.27
N TYR A 14 10.96 -1.88 -7.58
CA TYR A 14 12.17 -2.67 -7.77
C TYR A 14 12.61 -2.57 -9.23
N PRO A 15 13.82 -2.06 -9.51
CA PRO A 15 14.34 -2.08 -10.87
C PRO A 15 14.57 -3.54 -11.26
N GLN A 16 13.82 -4.03 -12.25
CA GLN A 16 14.15 -5.29 -12.89
C GLN A 16 15.17 -5.07 -14.01
N LEU A 17 16.18 -5.94 -14.03
CA LEU A 17 17.13 -6.06 -15.13
C LEU A 17 16.49 -6.57 -16.43
N SER A 18 15.25 -7.06 -16.40
CA SER A 18 14.60 -7.78 -17.50
C SER A 18 13.27 -7.14 -17.93
N ARG A 19 13.34 -6.11 -18.78
CA ARG A 19 12.48 -5.78 -19.95
C ARG A 19 10.94 -5.95 -19.95
N ARG A 20 10.24 -6.38 -18.89
CA ARG A 20 8.80 -6.75 -18.97
C ARG A 20 7.86 -6.15 -17.91
N GLY A 21 8.31 -5.26 -17.04
CA GLY A 21 7.38 -4.49 -16.21
C GLY A 21 8.00 -3.89 -14.97
N THR A 22 7.26 -2.93 -14.40
CA THR A 22 7.58 -2.35 -13.11
C THR A 22 7.03 -3.25 -12.00
N TYR A 23 7.92 -3.87 -11.23
CA TYR A 23 7.52 -4.61 -10.02
C TYR A 23 7.51 -3.67 -8.82
N TRP A 24 6.39 -3.69 -8.10
CA TRP A 24 6.20 -2.98 -6.85
C TRP A 24 6.32 -3.99 -5.70
N SER A 25 7.26 -3.75 -4.78
CA SER A 25 7.46 -4.59 -3.60
C SER A 25 6.89 -3.90 -2.37
N HIS A 26 6.21 -4.64 -1.50
CA HIS A 26 5.69 -4.13 -0.24
C HIS A 26 6.85 -3.66 0.65
N TYR A 27 6.79 -2.40 1.07
CA TYR A 27 7.74 -1.80 2.02
C TYR A 27 7.16 -1.70 3.43
N GLY A 28 5.90 -1.27 3.55
CA GLY A 28 5.23 -1.21 4.85
C GLY A 28 3.76 -0.82 4.74
N THR A 29 3.02 -1.02 5.84
CA THR A 29 1.61 -0.61 5.96
C THR A 29 1.45 0.39 7.10
N TYR A 30 0.77 1.50 6.84
CA TYR A 30 0.60 2.62 7.78
C TYR A 30 -0.87 2.93 8.03
N ARG A 31 -1.17 3.57 9.16
CA ARG A 31 -2.53 4.02 9.52
C ARG A 31 -2.88 5.43 9.04
N SER A 32 -1.91 6.18 8.51
CA SER A 32 -2.12 7.52 7.97
C SER A 32 -1.35 7.72 6.68
N PHE A 33 -1.96 8.46 5.74
CA PHE A 33 -1.30 8.84 4.50
C PHE A 33 -0.08 9.73 4.75
N ALA A 34 -0.17 10.64 5.73
CA ALA A 34 0.94 11.52 6.09
C ALA A 34 2.19 10.74 6.54
N THR A 35 2.00 9.70 7.36
CA THR A 35 3.09 8.81 7.79
C THR A 35 3.66 8.04 6.60
N ALA A 36 2.81 7.48 5.74
CA ALA A 36 3.26 6.76 4.54
C ALA A 36 4.06 7.68 3.60
N ARG A 37 3.59 8.92 3.39
CA ARG A 37 4.28 9.93 2.58
C ARG A 37 5.62 10.34 3.19
N ALA A 38 5.67 10.58 4.50
CA ALA A 38 6.91 10.91 5.19
C ALA A 38 7.94 9.78 5.07
N ARG A 39 7.50 8.52 5.15
CA ARG A 39 8.38 7.36 4.92
C ARG A 39 8.81 7.25 3.47
N ALA A 40 7.90 7.46 2.51
CA ALA A 40 8.22 7.45 1.09
C ALA A 40 9.26 8.51 0.72
N ALA A 41 9.20 9.70 1.34
CA ALA A 41 10.17 10.77 1.11
C ALA A 41 11.60 10.43 1.58
N LEU A 42 11.76 9.46 2.49
CA LEU A 42 13.06 8.95 2.93
C LEU A 42 13.62 7.87 1.99
N LEU A 43 12.81 7.40 1.04
CA LEU A 43 13.21 6.36 0.09
C LEU A 43 13.74 7.04 -1.17
N ASP A 44 14.99 6.78 -1.50
CA ASP A 44 15.62 7.25 -2.74
C ASP A 44 15.17 6.43 -3.97
N LYS A 45 13.89 6.02 -4.00
CA LYS A 45 13.30 5.16 -5.02
C LYS A 45 11.87 5.55 -5.31
N PRO A 46 11.40 5.40 -6.57
CA PRO A 46 10.00 5.57 -6.89
C PRO A 46 9.13 4.70 -5.99
N SER A 47 8.10 5.32 -5.41
CA SER A 47 7.25 4.72 -4.40
C SER A 47 5.78 4.93 -4.75
N ARG A 48 4.95 3.93 -4.44
CA ARG A 48 3.49 3.97 -4.59
C ARG A 48 2.85 3.85 -3.22
N ILE A 49 1.82 4.65 -2.96
CA ILE A 49 1.01 4.54 -1.74
C ILE A 49 -0.41 4.16 -2.15
N THR A 50 -0.87 2.99 -1.71
CA THR A 50 -2.21 2.46 -2.00
C THR A 50 -3.07 2.53 -0.75
N GLU A 51 -4.26 3.15 -0.84
CA GLU A 51 -5.23 3.13 0.25
C GLU A 51 -6.01 1.81 0.24
N CYS A 52 -5.97 1.07 1.35
CA CYS A 52 -6.68 -0.18 1.55
C CYS A 52 -7.82 0.04 2.56
N ARG A 53 -9.05 -0.27 2.15
CA ARG A 53 -10.23 -0.22 3.02
C ARG A 53 -10.75 -1.63 3.22
N VAL A 54 -10.98 -2.01 4.48
CA VAL A 54 -11.73 -3.22 4.80
C VAL A 54 -13.21 -2.91 4.67
N VAL A 55 -13.93 -3.73 3.92
CA VAL A 55 -15.38 -3.61 3.75
C VAL A 55 -15.98 -4.93 4.16
N TRP A 56 -16.67 -4.95 5.30
CA TRP A 56 -17.43 -6.11 5.73
C TRP A 56 -18.73 -6.19 4.91
N ARG A 57 -18.90 -7.29 4.17
CA ARG A 57 -20.14 -7.61 3.48
C ARG A 57 -20.63 -8.97 3.96
N SER A 58 -21.87 -9.04 4.43
CA SER A 58 -22.50 -10.33 4.70
C SER A 58 -22.75 -11.04 3.37
N VAL A 59 -22.15 -12.22 3.19
CA VAL A 59 -22.42 -13.07 2.02
C VAL A 59 -23.47 -14.10 2.43
N PRO A 60 -24.63 -14.16 1.74
CA PRO A 60 -25.64 -15.16 2.05
C PRO A 60 -25.10 -16.56 1.70
N ILE A 61 -25.15 -17.47 2.67
CA ILE A 61 -24.86 -18.89 2.47
C ILE A 61 -26.16 -19.51 1.92
N ARG A 62 -26.08 -20.21 0.78
CA ARG A 62 -27.19 -20.98 0.21
C ARG A 62 -27.14 -22.42 0.70
#